data_AF-A0A1V4KP96-F1
#
_entry.id   AF-A0A1V4KP96-F1
#
_cell.length_a   1.000
_cell.length_b   1.000
_cell.length_c   1.000
_cell.angle_alpha   90.00
_cell.angle_beta   90.00
_cell.angle_gamma   90.00
#
_symmetry.space_group_name_H-M   'P 1'
#
loop_
_entity.id
_entity.type
_entity.pdbx_description
1 polymer ?
#
loop_
_entity_poly.entity_id
_entity_poly.type
_entity_poly.pdbx_seq_one_letter_code
_entity_poly.pdbx_strand_id
1 'polypeptide(L)'
;MSAWYGEGREGKGRAAAAEGARLLCARPDRQQVKMAVEEKWKTSAEQEGEKEPCVLLGQQLGEPGKFAYAALCGISLAQLFPEKEQSSFRMEFIEGFVKWLDLPEAVLPAMTAFAGGLGGEGTETFAQILLKDPILKENPVVITQDLLSFSLRDGYYDARARVLICHITWLLRVPLEELEVLEESLLESLKEQKEEESE
;
A
#
# COMPACT_ATOMS: atom_id res chain seq x y z
N MET A 1 -24.37 -10.13 72.18
CA MET A 1 -23.16 -9.76 72.94
C MET A 1 -22.14 -9.20 71.96
N SER A 2 -21.89 -7.90 72.10
CA SER A 2 -20.71 -7.10 71.70
C SER A 2 -20.21 -7.08 70.25
N ALA A 3 -20.30 -5.87 69.69
CA ALA A 3 -19.63 -5.33 68.52
C ALA A 3 -18.15 -4.95 68.81
N TRP A 4 -17.57 -4.16 67.88
CA TRP A 4 -16.25 -3.48 67.85
C TRP A 4 -15.13 -4.23 67.09
N TYR A 5 -14.29 -3.61 66.25
CA TYR A 5 -14.32 -2.42 65.39
C TYR A 5 -13.00 -2.53 64.59
N GLY A 6 -12.99 -2.16 63.31
CA GLY A 6 -11.77 -2.18 62.50
C GLY A 6 -11.96 -1.41 61.20
N GLU A 7 -11.99 -0.09 61.32
CA GLU A 7 -12.10 0.87 60.23
C GLU A 7 -10.70 1.19 59.67
N GLY A 8 -10.58 1.23 58.34
CA GLY A 8 -9.30 1.37 57.64
C GLY A 8 -9.41 1.85 56.20
N ARG A 9 -9.95 3.07 56.03
CA ARG A 9 -9.51 4.14 55.12
C ARG A 9 -9.38 3.89 53.60
N GLU A 10 -10.28 4.56 52.88
CA GLU A 10 -10.07 5.39 51.67
C GLU A 10 -9.15 4.87 50.54
N GLY A 11 -9.79 4.35 49.50
CA GLY A 11 -9.26 4.30 48.14
C GLY A 11 -10.09 5.17 47.20
N LYS A 12 -10.03 6.49 47.40
CA LYS A 12 -10.50 7.48 46.41
C LYS A 12 -9.49 7.52 45.28
N GLY A 13 -9.82 6.97 44.11
CA GLY A 13 -8.93 7.11 42.97
C GLY A 13 -9.32 6.27 41.76
N ARG A 14 -9.73 6.98 40.70
CA ARG A 14 -9.71 6.57 39.28
C ARG A 14 -10.91 5.76 38.78
N ALA A 15 -12.08 6.38 38.85
CA ALA A 15 -12.95 6.41 37.67
C ALA A 15 -12.39 7.45 36.68
N ALA A 16 -11.38 7.09 35.89
CA ALA A 16 -10.84 7.89 34.78
C ALA A 16 -9.85 7.05 33.95
N ALA A 17 -10.33 5.99 33.29
CA ALA A 17 -9.54 5.24 32.32
C ALA A 17 -10.45 4.48 31.33
N ALA A 18 -11.45 5.17 30.77
CA ALA A 18 -12.23 4.62 29.65
C ALA A 18 -12.45 5.64 28.52
N GLU A 19 -11.81 6.81 28.61
CA GLU A 19 -12.04 7.94 27.68
C GLU A 19 -10.74 8.46 27.06
N GLY A 20 -9.72 7.61 27.00
CA GLY A 20 -8.42 7.93 26.38
C GLY A 20 -8.04 7.04 25.18
N ALA A 21 -8.80 5.97 24.92
CA ALA A 21 -8.47 4.98 23.89
C ALA A 21 -9.28 5.12 22.58
N ARG A 22 -10.06 6.19 22.42
CA ARG A 22 -10.89 6.43 21.22
C ARG A 22 -10.26 7.38 20.19
N LEU A 23 -9.11 7.99 20.48
CA LEU A 23 -8.49 9.02 19.64
C LEU A 23 -7.23 8.55 18.87
N LEU A 24 -6.80 7.30 19.01
CA LEU A 24 -5.62 6.76 18.31
C LEU A 24 -5.98 5.81 17.14
N CYS A 25 -7.26 5.67 16.82
CA CYS A 25 -7.74 4.98 15.61
C CYS A 25 -8.79 5.82 14.88
N ALA A 26 -8.62 7.15 14.85
CA ALA A 26 -9.38 7.97 13.93
C ALA A 26 -8.92 7.60 12.51
N ARG A 27 -9.78 6.89 11.78
CA ARG A 27 -9.61 6.70 10.34
C ARG A 27 -9.54 8.11 9.72
N PRO A 28 -8.57 8.40 8.85
CA PRO A 28 -8.61 9.65 8.11
C PRO A 28 -9.96 9.76 7.40
N ASP A 29 -10.57 10.94 7.49
CA ASP A 29 -11.85 11.20 6.85
C ASP A 29 -11.70 10.95 5.34
N ARG A 30 -12.70 10.33 4.69
CA ARG A 30 -12.70 10.05 3.25
C ARG A 30 -12.38 11.32 2.45
N GLN A 31 -12.85 12.48 2.92
CA GLN A 31 -12.51 13.76 2.33
C GLN A 31 -11.04 14.12 2.52
N GLN A 32 -10.44 13.87 3.69
CA GLN A 32 -9.03 14.18 3.96
C GLN A 32 -8.07 13.33 3.13
N VAL A 33 -8.39 12.05 2.90
CA VAL A 33 -7.63 11.19 1.98
C VAL A 33 -7.73 11.73 0.56
N LYS A 34 -8.95 12.06 0.09
CA LYS A 34 -9.16 12.68 -1.23
C LYS A 34 -8.34 13.97 -1.40
N MET A 35 -8.45 14.90 -0.45
CA MET A 35 -7.70 16.17 -0.51
C MET A 35 -6.18 15.95 -0.51
N ALA A 36 -5.66 15.00 0.27
CA ALA A 36 -4.22 14.71 0.31
C ALA A 36 -3.72 14.02 -0.97
N VAL A 37 -4.55 13.19 -1.60
CA VAL A 37 -4.27 12.55 -2.89
C VAL A 37 -4.35 13.57 -4.03
N GLU A 38 -5.36 14.43 -4.03
CA GLU A 38 -5.55 15.51 -5.01
C GLU A 38 -4.42 16.52 -4.98
N GLU A 39 -4.01 17.02 -3.79
CA GLU A 39 -2.87 17.93 -3.65
C GLU A 39 -1.57 17.30 -4.15
N LYS A 40 -1.34 16.02 -3.84
CA LYS A 40 -0.15 15.28 -4.29
C LYS A 40 -0.16 15.03 -5.80
N TRP A 41 -1.33 14.89 -6.42
CA TRP A 41 -1.47 14.72 -7.87
C TRP A 41 -1.42 16.05 -8.62
N LYS A 42 -1.95 17.15 -8.05
CA LYS A 42 -1.85 18.52 -8.60
C LYS A 42 -0.41 18.99 -8.75
N THR A 43 0.44 18.74 -7.75
CA THR A 43 1.88 18.98 -7.87
C THR A 43 2.56 18.21 -9.01
N SER A 44 1.93 17.11 -9.48
CA SER A 44 2.45 16.31 -10.59
C SER A 44 1.90 16.73 -11.96
N ALA A 45 0.82 17.52 -12.01
CA ALA A 45 0.15 17.93 -13.24
C ALA A 45 0.59 19.32 -13.75
N GLU A 46 1.04 20.22 -12.87
CA GLU A 46 1.50 21.58 -13.26
C GLU A 46 3.00 21.65 -13.68
N GLN A 47 3.71 20.52 -13.72
CA GLN A 47 5.14 20.46 -14.10
C GLN A 47 5.33 19.84 -15.50
N GLU A 48 5.01 20.60 -16.55
CA GLU A 48 5.57 20.36 -17.88
C GLU A 48 7.01 20.89 -17.94
N GLY A 49 7.95 20.07 -17.45
CA GLY A 49 9.38 20.35 -17.51
C GLY A 49 10.12 19.88 -16.28
N GLU A 50 10.86 18.78 -16.43
CA GLU A 50 11.57 18.02 -15.38
C GLU A 50 10.66 17.12 -14.53
N LYS A 51 10.85 15.80 -14.70
CA LYS A 51 10.15 14.75 -13.96
C LYS A 51 10.50 14.84 -12.46
N GLU A 52 9.78 15.63 -11.69
CA GLU A 52 9.75 15.45 -10.24
C GLU A 52 8.97 14.16 -9.95
N PRO A 53 9.62 13.09 -9.45
CA PRO A 53 8.92 11.85 -9.19
C PRO A 53 7.97 12.10 -8.02
N CYS A 54 6.69 11.74 -8.18
CA CYS A 54 5.90 11.29 -7.03
C CYS A 54 6.83 10.38 -6.23
N VAL A 55 7.24 10.79 -5.02
CA VAL A 55 8.34 10.15 -4.28
C VAL A 55 8.12 8.66 -4.32
N LEU A 56 8.90 7.96 -5.15
CA LEU A 56 8.64 6.58 -5.48
C LEU A 56 8.79 5.81 -4.19
N LEU A 57 7.89 4.87 -3.89
CA LEU A 57 8.04 4.07 -2.68
C LEU A 57 9.38 3.31 -2.69
N GLY A 58 9.91 3.05 -3.89
CA GLY A 58 11.26 2.59 -4.16
C GLY A 58 12.39 3.50 -3.67
N GLN A 59 12.15 4.74 -3.25
CA GLN A 59 13.15 5.62 -2.62
C GLN A 59 12.97 5.73 -1.11
N GLN A 60 11.77 5.43 -0.61
CA GLN A 60 11.45 5.55 0.82
C GLN A 60 11.72 4.26 1.58
N LEU A 61 11.41 3.10 0.98
CA LEU A 61 11.68 1.80 1.60
C LEU A 61 13.18 1.48 1.61
N GLY A 62 13.66 0.92 2.73
CA GLY A 62 14.99 0.30 2.78
C GLY A 62 15.05 -0.95 1.91
N GLU A 63 16.26 -1.43 1.58
CA GLU A 63 16.46 -2.62 0.73
C GLU A 63 15.65 -3.86 1.16
N PRO A 64 15.54 -4.19 2.47
CA PRO A 64 14.72 -5.33 2.89
C PRO A 64 13.22 -5.14 2.58
N GLY A 65 12.72 -3.91 2.71
CA GLY A 65 11.33 -3.55 2.39
C GLY A 65 11.06 -3.65 0.90
N LYS A 66 11.93 -3.07 0.06
CA LYS A 66 11.84 -3.18 -1.40
C LYS A 66 11.86 -4.63 -1.87
N PHE A 67 12.79 -5.44 -1.35
CA PHE A 67 12.90 -6.85 -1.69
C PHE A 67 11.64 -7.61 -1.27
N ALA A 68 11.16 -7.39 -0.05
CA ALA A 68 9.94 -8.03 0.44
C ALA A 68 8.72 -7.64 -0.39
N TYR A 69 8.63 -6.39 -0.82
CA TYR A 69 7.55 -5.89 -1.66
C TYR A 69 7.56 -6.56 -3.04
N ALA A 70 8.71 -6.59 -3.71
CA ALA A 70 8.86 -7.30 -4.98
C ALA A 70 8.56 -8.80 -4.84
N ALA A 71 9.06 -9.44 -3.77
CA ALA A 71 8.83 -10.86 -3.52
C ALA A 71 7.35 -11.16 -3.25
N LEU A 72 6.67 -10.32 -2.47
CA LEU A 72 5.24 -10.45 -2.19
C LEU A 72 4.43 -10.36 -3.49
N CYS A 73 4.73 -9.39 -4.36
CA CYS A 73 4.10 -9.27 -5.68
C CYS A 73 4.39 -10.49 -6.57
N GLY A 74 5.65 -10.92 -6.66
CA GLY A 74 6.06 -12.07 -7.48
C GLY A 74 5.34 -13.37 -7.09
N ILE A 75 5.31 -13.69 -5.78
CA ILE A 75 4.63 -14.88 -5.29
C ILE A 75 3.11 -14.77 -5.51
N SER A 76 2.52 -13.60 -5.21
CA SER A 76 1.08 -13.37 -5.38
C SER A 76 0.66 -13.49 -6.85
N LEU A 77 1.46 -12.98 -7.78
CA LEU A 77 1.22 -13.14 -9.23
C LEU A 77 1.14 -14.62 -9.62
N ALA A 78 2.06 -15.45 -9.12
CA ALA A 78 2.06 -16.88 -9.43
C ALA A 78 0.85 -17.62 -8.84
N GLN A 79 0.37 -17.19 -7.67
CA GLN A 79 -0.82 -17.76 -7.02
C GLN A 79 -2.13 -17.35 -7.70
N LEU A 80 -2.24 -16.07 -8.09
CA LEU A 80 -3.45 -15.50 -8.70
C LEU A 80 -3.61 -15.91 -10.16
N PHE A 81 -2.49 -16.13 -10.86
CA PHE A 81 -2.47 -16.42 -12.29
C PHE A 81 -1.61 -17.66 -12.57
N PRO A 82 -1.99 -18.86 -12.10
CA PRO A 82 -1.15 -20.07 -12.23
C PRO A 82 -1.03 -20.58 -13.67
N GLU A 83 -1.91 -20.15 -14.57
CA GLU A 83 -1.95 -20.61 -15.96
C GLU A 83 -0.69 -20.20 -16.74
N LYS A 84 -0.28 -21.04 -17.70
CA LYS A 84 0.92 -20.79 -18.50
C LYS A 84 0.73 -19.61 -19.45
N GLU A 85 -0.50 -19.38 -19.87
CA GLU A 85 -0.94 -18.27 -20.73
C GLU A 85 -0.69 -16.91 -20.06
N GLN A 86 -0.66 -16.87 -18.73
CA GLN A 86 -0.37 -15.65 -17.97
C GLN A 86 1.13 -15.47 -17.68
N SER A 87 1.99 -16.39 -18.14
CA SER A 87 3.42 -16.34 -17.82
C SER A 87 4.10 -15.06 -18.33
N SER A 88 3.75 -14.59 -19.53
CA SER A 88 4.32 -13.33 -20.05
C SER A 88 3.96 -12.16 -19.15
N PHE A 89 2.68 -12.03 -18.79
CA PHE A 89 2.19 -11.00 -17.88
C PHE A 89 2.92 -11.04 -16.53
N ARG A 90 3.04 -12.22 -15.90
CA ARG A 90 3.73 -12.33 -14.60
C ARG A 90 5.20 -11.90 -14.68
N MET A 91 5.91 -12.30 -15.73
CA MET A 91 7.34 -11.99 -15.91
C MET A 91 7.55 -10.51 -16.26
N GLU A 92 6.79 -9.98 -17.21
CA GLU A 92 6.87 -8.56 -17.60
C GLU A 92 6.52 -7.64 -16.42
N PHE A 93 5.49 -8.01 -15.63
CA PHE A 93 5.12 -7.27 -14.43
C PHE A 93 6.28 -7.25 -13.44
N ILE A 94 6.82 -8.41 -13.07
CA ILE A 94 7.84 -8.47 -12.01
C ILE A 94 9.17 -7.83 -12.45
N GLU A 95 9.57 -7.98 -13.71
CA GLU A 95 10.78 -7.35 -14.25
C GLU A 95 10.64 -5.82 -14.29
N GLY A 96 9.49 -5.32 -14.74
CA GLY A 96 9.18 -3.89 -14.67
C GLY A 96 9.16 -3.38 -13.25
N PHE A 97 8.63 -4.18 -12.32
CA PHE A 97 8.46 -3.77 -10.93
C PHE A 97 9.78 -3.73 -10.15
N VAL A 98 10.71 -4.64 -10.42
CA VAL A 98 12.07 -4.58 -9.87
C VAL A 98 12.77 -3.29 -10.29
N LYS A 99 12.59 -2.86 -11.55
CA LYS A 99 13.13 -1.58 -12.04
C LYS A 99 12.43 -0.39 -11.38
N TRP A 100 11.11 -0.44 -11.22
CA TRP A 100 10.33 0.60 -10.54
C TRP A 100 10.79 0.85 -9.10
N LEU A 101 11.12 -0.22 -8.37
CA LEU A 101 11.60 -0.16 -7.00
C LEU A 101 13.09 0.20 -6.87
N ASP A 102 13.79 0.40 -7.99
CA ASP A 102 15.24 0.63 -8.02
C ASP A 102 16.00 -0.47 -7.25
N LEU A 103 15.64 -1.73 -7.53
CA LEU A 103 16.31 -2.91 -6.99
C LEU A 103 17.47 -3.34 -7.90
N PRO A 104 18.59 -3.84 -7.34
CA PRO A 104 19.71 -4.31 -8.15
C PRO A 104 19.31 -5.45 -9.09
N GLU A 105 19.79 -5.45 -10.34
CA GLU A 105 19.48 -6.51 -11.32
C GLU A 105 19.81 -7.93 -10.81
N ALA A 106 20.75 -8.06 -9.88
CA ALA A 106 21.09 -9.31 -9.23
C ALA A 106 19.90 -10.00 -8.51
N VAL A 107 18.82 -9.27 -8.20
CA VAL A 107 17.61 -9.86 -7.59
C VAL A 107 16.64 -10.44 -8.62
N LEU A 108 16.77 -10.10 -9.91
CA LEU A 108 15.86 -10.55 -10.97
C LEU A 108 15.69 -12.08 -11.04
N PRO A 109 16.75 -12.91 -10.92
CA PRO A 109 16.59 -14.37 -10.92
C PRO A 109 15.70 -14.87 -9.78
N ALA A 110 15.78 -14.26 -8.60
CA ALA A 110 14.93 -14.62 -7.47
C ALA A 110 13.46 -14.19 -7.72
N MET A 111 13.27 -12.98 -8.23
CA MET A 111 11.93 -12.42 -8.47
C MET A 111 11.18 -13.14 -9.60
N THR A 112 11.89 -13.49 -10.67
CA THR A 112 11.33 -14.32 -11.76
C THR A 112 11.06 -15.75 -11.29
N ALA A 113 11.88 -16.33 -10.42
CA ALA A 113 11.57 -17.62 -9.80
C ALA A 113 10.29 -17.57 -8.94
N PHE A 114 10.09 -16.50 -8.16
CA PHE A 114 8.86 -16.26 -7.40
C PHE A 114 7.64 -16.13 -8.32
N ALA A 115 7.73 -15.31 -9.37
CA ALA A 115 6.68 -15.18 -10.39
C ALA A 115 6.45 -16.48 -11.19
N GLY A 116 7.43 -17.39 -11.20
CA GLY A 116 7.34 -18.75 -11.72
C GLY A 116 6.69 -19.76 -10.77
N GLY A 117 6.34 -19.36 -9.54
CA GLY A 117 5.67 -20.21 -8.55
C GLY A 117 6.58 -20.77 -7.45
N LEU A 118 7.87 -20.39 -7.41
CA LEU A 118 8.72 -20.73 -6.28
C LEU A 118 8.30 -19.93 -5.04
N GLY A 119 8.39 -20.54 -3.85
CA GLY A 119 8.19 -19.81 -2.59
C GLY A 119 6.73 -19.46 -2.28
N GLY A 120 5.76 -20.24 -2.77
CA GLY A 120 4.31 -20.03 -2.53
C GLY A 120 3.91 -19.87 -1.06
N GLU A 121 4.69 -20.40 -0.12
CA GLU A 121 4.43 -20.28 1.33
C GLU A 121 4.97 -18.95 1.94
N GLY A 122 5.71 -18.16 1.16
CA GLY A 122 6.44 -16.99 1.64
C GLY A 122 5.62 -15.70 1.77
N THR A 123 4.38 -15.63 1.28
CA THR A 123 3.59 -14.39 1.24
C THR A 123 3.39 -13.78 2.63
N GLU A 124 3.05 -14.58 3.64
CA GLU A 124 2.88 -14.09 5.01
C GLU A 124 4.20 -13.51 5.56
N THR A 125 5.34 -14.14 5.27
CA THR A 125 6.63 -13.65 5.77
C THR A 125 6.96 -12.28 5.19
N PHE A 126 6.78 -12.10 3.88
CA PHE A 126 7.03 -10.81 3.23
C PHE A 126 6.02 -9.74 3.65
N ALA A 127 4.74 -10.09 3.80
CA ALA A 127 3.74 -9.17 4.35
C ALA A 127 4.12 -8.70 5.76
N GLN A 128 4.59 -9.60 6.63
CA GLN A 128 5.05 -9.24 7.98
C GLN A 128 6.31 -8.37 7.99
N ILE A 129 7.21 -8.52 7.01
CA ILE A 129 8.36 -7.61 6.84
C ILE A 129 7.86 -6.20 6.51
N LEU A 130 6.94 -6.09 5.55
CA LEU A 130 6.36 -4.80 5.14
C LEU A 130 5.58 -4.13 6.28
N LEU A 131 4.74 -4.88 7.00
CA LEU A 131 3.96 -4.36 8.13
C LEU A 131 4.82 -3.88 9.32
N LYS A 132 6.10 -4.27 9.36
CA LYS A 132 7.07 -3.81 10.37
C LYS A 132 7.91 -2.63 9.89
N ASP A 133 7.88 -2.31 8.61
CA ASP A 133 8.58 -1.15 8.06
C ASP A 133 7.98 0.13 8.65
N PRO A 134 8.79 1.09 9.16
CA PRO A 134 8.28 2.31 9.78
C PRO A 134 7.32 3.11 8.89
N ILE A 135 7.61 3.21 7.59
CA ILE A 135 6.81 3.99 6.65
C ILE A 135 5.44 3.34 6.46
N LEU A 136 5.43 2.02 6.25
CA LEU A 136 4.20 1.27 6.00
C LEU A 136 3.39 1.05 7.27
N LYS A 137 4.03 1.04 8.44
CA LYS A 137 3.34 1.01 9.73
C LYS A 137 2.57 2.30 9.99
N GLU A 138 3.11 3.45 9.56
CA GLU A 138 2.44 4.74 9.67
C GLU A 138 1.34 4.90 8.62
N ASN A 139 1.62 4.52 7.37
CA ASN A 139 0.67 4.65 6.27
C ASN A 139 0.80 3.49 5.27
N PRO A 140 0.08 2.37 5.44
CA PRO A 140 0.18 1.24 4.52
C PRO A 140 -0.50 1.50 3.16
N VAL A 141 -1.36 2.51 3.05
CA VAL A 141 -2.05 2.89 1.81
C VAL A 141 -1.07 3.30 0.71
N VAL A 142 0.14 3.75 1.08
CA VAL A 142 1.18 4.14 0.10
C VAL A 142 1.59 2.98 -0.81
N ILE A 143 1.49 1.71 -0.36
CA ILE A 143 1.73 0.54 -1.22
C ILE A 143 0.65 0.44 -2.30
N THR A 144 -0.61 0.62 -1.91
CA THR A 144 -1.75 0.59 -2.85
C THR A 144 -1.61 1.71 -3.88
N GLN A 145 -1.25 2.92 -3.46
CA GLN A 145 -0.99 4.05 -4.35
C GLN A 145 0.18 3.75 -5.30
N ASP A 146 1.31 3.25 -4.78
CA ASP A 146 2.50 2.95 -5.57
C ASP A 146 2.26 1.84 -6.62
N LEU A 147 1.57 0.75 -6.25
CA LEU A 147 1.19 -0.29 -7.21
C LEU A 147 0.24 0.24 -8.30
N LEU A 148 -0.70 1.10 -7.94
CA LEU A 148 -1.63 1.71 -8.89
C LEU A 148 -0.86 2.59 -9.88
N SER A 149 0.01 3.47 -9.38
CA SER A 149 0.90 4.31 -10.21
C SER A 149 1.80 3.47 -11.11
N PHE A 150 2.44 2.41 -10.57
CA PHE A 150 3.24 1.49 -11.36
C PHE A 150 2.42 0.83 -12.48
N SER A 151 1.22 0.36 -12.16
CA SER A 151 0.35 -0.34 -13.12
C SER A 151 -0.16 0.57 -14.23
N LEU A 152 -0.26 1.87 -13.96
CA LEU A 152 -0.72 2.89 -14.92
C LEU A 152 0.40 3.54 -15.74
N ARG A 153 1.67 3.29 -15.43
CA ARG A 153 2.82 4.00 -16.02
C ARG A 153 2.83 3.99 -17.56
N ASP A 154 2.28 2.93 -18.16
CA ASP A 154 2.23 2.74 -19.61
C ASP A 154 0.85 3.10 -20.21
N GLY A 155 -0.02 3.75 -19.43
CA GLY A 155 -1.37 4.17 -19.82
C GLY A 155 -2.40 3.05 -19.90
N TYR A 156 -2.06 1.82 -19.49
CA TYR A 156 -2.93 0.66 -19.55
C TYR A 156 -3.10 0.01 -18.17
N TYR A 157 -4.32 0.07 -17.64
CA TYR A 157 -4.67 -0.56 -16.37
C TYR A 157 -5.78 -1.59 -16.59
N ASP A 158 -5.42 -2.87 -16.49
CA ASP A 158 -6.34 -3.98 -16.72
C ASP A 158 -6.78 -4.67 -15.43
N ALA A 159 -7.73 -5.59 -15.59
CA ALA A 159 -8.29 -6.35 -14.47
C ALA A 159 -7.26 -7.21 -13.73
N ARG A 160 -6.18 -7.67 -14.38
CA ARG A 160 -5.16 -8.52 -13.74
C ARG A 160 -4.32 -7.69 -12.78
N ALA A 161 -3.87 -6.52 -13.23
CA ALA A 161 -3.19 -5.57 -12.37
C ALA A 161 -4.09 -5.21 -11.17
N ARG A 162 -5.35 -4.84 -11.41
CA ARG A 162 -6.31 -4.54 -10.33
C ARG A 162 -6.48 -5.68 -9.33
N VAL A 163 -6.61 -6.93 -9.80
CA VAL A 163 -6.73 -8.11 -8.93
C VAL A 163 -5.48 -8.28 -8.04
N LEU A 164 -4.28 -8.08 -8.59
CA LEU A 164 -3.06 -8.09 -7.80
C LEU A 164 -3.08 -6.99 -6.73
N ILE A 165 -3.44 -5.75 -7.10
CA ILE A 165 -3.49 -4.63 -6.14
C ILE A 165 -4.46 -4.92 -5.01
N CYS A 166 -5.67 -5.41 -5.32
CA CYS A 166 -6.64 -5.83 -4.31
C CYS A 166 -6.05 -6.88 -3.36
N HIS A 167 -5.35 -7.88 -3.90
CA HIS A 167 -4.76 -8.94 -3.11
C HIS A 167 -3.66 -8.43 -2.16
N ILE A 168 -2.75 -7.60 -2.66
CA ILE A 168 -1.66 -7.02 -1.85
C ILE A 168 -2.23 -6.07 -0.78
N THR A 169 -3.17 -5.22 -1.16
CA THR A 169 -3.90 -4.31 -0.25
C THR A 169 -4.53 -5.10 0.91
N TRP A 170 -5.18 -6.22 0.60
CA TRP A 170 -5.75 -7.11 1.61
C TRP A 170 -4.71 -7.75 2.53
N LEU A 171 -3.60 -8.26 1.97
CA LEU A 171 -2.50 -8.85 2.76
C LEU A 171 -1.89 -7.85 3.75
N LEU A 172 -1.81 -6.58 3.36
CA LEU A 172 -1.29 -5.48 4.17
C LEU A 172 -2.35 -4.83 5.07
N ARG A 173 -3.54 -5.44 5.19
CA ARG A 173 -4.63 -4.99 6.07
C ARG A 173 -5.13 -3.58 5.73
N VAL A 174 -4.97 -3.16 4.49
CA VAL A 174 -5.53 -1.91 3.97
C VAL A 174 -6.98 -2.19 3.53
N PRO A 175 -7.96 -1.35 3.90
CA PRO A 175 -9.33 -1.46 3.39
C PRO A 175 -9.35 -1.27 1.87
N LEU A 176 -10.14 -2.08 1.14
CA LEU A 176 -10.21 -1.98 -0.32
C LEU A 176 -10.84 -0.66 -0.80
N GLU A 177 -11.62 -0.02 0.06
CA GLU A 177 -12.21 1.30 -0.19
C GLU A 177 -11.14 2.37 -0.45
N GLU A 178 -9.92 2.21 0.08
CA GLU A 178 -8.79 3.10 -0.22
C GLU A 178 -8.36 2.98 -1.69
N LEU A 179 -8.37 1.77 -2.26
CA LEU A 179 -8.11 1.58 -3.68
C LEU A 179 -9.21 2.23 -4.53
N GLU A 180 -10.47 2.07 -4.15
CA GLU A 180 -11.60 2.69 -4.86
C GLU A 180 -11.50 4.21 -4.85
N VAL A 181 -11.14 4.81 -3.71
CA VAL A 181 -10.91 6.26 -3.61
C VAL A 181 -9.77 6.72 -4.51
N LEU A 182 -8.64 5.99 -4.55
CA LEU A 182 -7.52 6.30 -5.43
C LEU A 182 -7.90 6.19 -6.92
N GLU A 183 -8.67 5.16 -7.29
CA GLU A 183 -9.19 4.97 -8.66
C GLU A 183 -10.17 6.09 -9.04
N GLU A 184 -11.08 6.49 -8.13
CA GLU A 184 -12.00 7.62 -8.31
C GLU A 184 -11.25 8.93 -8.54
N SER A 185 -10.30 9.28 -7.66
CA SER A 185 -9.53 10.52 -7.76
C SER A 185 -8.71 10.59 -9.05
N LEU A 186 -8.15 9.46 -9.51
CA LEU A 186 -7.49 9.40 -10.81
C LEU A 186 -8.47 9.72 -11.95
N LEU A 187 -9.65 9.09 -11.96
CA LEU A 187 -10.66 9.32 -12.99
C LEU A 187 -11.17 10.76 -12.99
N GLU A 188 -11.26 11.40 -11.83
CA GLU A 188 -11.60 12.81 -11.69
C GLU A 188 -10.50 13.70 -12.30
N SER A 189 -9.23 13.48 -11.94
CA SER A 189 -8.10 14.24 -12.50
C SER A 189 -7.99 14.16 -14.03
N LEU A 190 -8.27 12.99 -14.61
CA LEU A 190 -8.25 12.80 -16.06
C LEU A 190 -9.40 13.53 -16.78
N LYS A 191 -10.54 13.73 -16.10
CA LYS A 191 -11.66 14.49 -16.66
C LYS A 191 -11.35 15.98 -16.68
N GLU A 192 -10.77 16.50 -15.60
CA GLU A 192 -10.38 17.91 -15.48
C GLU A 192 -9.36 18.30 -16.57
N GLN A 193 -8.33 17.48 -16.80
CA GLN A 193 -7.34 17.73 -17.86
C GLN A 193 -7.97 17.82 -19.26
N LYS A 194 -9.00 17.01 -19.55
CA LYS A 194 -9.69 17.02 -20.85
C LYS A 194 -10.54 18.29 -21.05
N GLU A 195 -11.07 18.85 -19.97
CA GLU A 195 -11.89 20.07 -20.02
C GLU A 195 -11.01 21.31 -20.20
N GLU A 196 -9.79 21.33 -19.65
CA GLU A 196 -8.84 22.45 -19.78
C GLU A 196 -8.15 22.55 -21.16
N GLU A 197 -7.91 21.44 -21.87
CA GLU A 197 -7.33 21.46 -23.22
C GLU A 197 -8.30 21.96 -24.32
N SER A 198 -9.57 22.18 -23.99
CA SER A 198 -10.64 22.51 -24.95
C SER A 198 -11.14 23.97 -24.92
N GLU A 199 -10.52 24.87 -24.14
CA GLU A 199 -10.84 26.32 -24.12
C GLU A 199 -9.90 27.19 -24.95
#